data_AF-A0A962DR02-F1
#
_entry.id   AF-A0A962DR02-F1
#
_cell.length_a   1.000
_cell.length_b   1.000
_cell.length_c   1.000
_cell.angle_alpha   90.00
_cell.angle_beta   90.00
_cell.angle_gamma   90.00
#
_symmetry.space_group_name_H-M   'P 1'
#
loop_
_entity.id
_entity.type
_entity.pdbx_description
1 polymer ?
#
loop_
_entity_poly.entity_id
_entity_poly.type
_entity_poly.pdbx_seq_one_letter_code
_entity_poly.pdbx_strand_id
1 'polypeptide(L)'
;ARSLDSVMQALWREFGGDDSRGLYEGDFERMAEQVCGLDLKAFFHQNLRTTVDPPLGILLAQFGVLLHMRGRESESDAGGVSGRRQGKPRAWLGMKIKNMDGRTKVTQLIDGGPAQIAGITAGDELVALDGHPATADGFEALVDRLPVDGKCSCYIFRDQQLMSMTLRTMLAPRDTCYLSLDPQAGADAVVRRDCWLGSNA
;
A
#
# COMPACT_ATOMS: atom_id res chain seq x y z
N ALA A 1 -22.81 23.09 -0.21
CA ALA A 1 -22.70 21.62 -0.02
C ALA A 1 -22.10 21.37 1.36
N ARG A 2 -22.47 20.27 2.05
CA ARG A 2 -21.78 19.84 3.27
C ARG A 2 -20.73 18.81 2.88
N SER A 3 -19.45 19.19 2.90
CA SER A 3 -18.32 18.36 2.46
C SER A 3 -17.15 18.49 3.43
N LEU A 4 -16.09 17.69 3.23
CA LEU A 4 -14.83 17.85 3.98
C LEU A 4 -14.30 19.29 3.86
N ASP A 5 -14.40 19.93 2.70
CA ASP A 5 -13.99 21.33 2.52
C ASP A 5 -14.75 22.28 3.46
N SER A 6 -16.03 22.02 3.72
CA SER A 6 -16.83 22.82 4.66
C SER A 6 -16.33 22.64 6.09
N VAL A 7 -15.96 21.41 6.46
CA VAL A 7 -15.35 21.11 7.77
C VAL A 7 -14.00 21.81 7.89
N MET A 8 -13.14 21.70 6.87
CA MET A 8 -11.82 22.33 6.86
C MET A 8 -11.91 23.86 6.95
N GLN A 9 -12.86 24.49 6.25
CA GLN A 9 -13.10 25.93 6.36
C GLN A 9 -13.58 26.32 7.77
N ALA A 10 -14.47 25.53 8.38
CA ALA A 10 -14.95 25.80 9.74
C ALA A 10 -13.82 25.66 10.77
N LEU A 11 -13.01 24.60 10.65
CA LEU A 11 -11.81 24.40 11.47
C LEU A 11 -10.82 25.55 11.34
N TRP A 12 -10.54 26.01 10.11
CA TRP A 12 -9.64 27.14 9.90
C TRP A 12 -10.16 28.43 10.52
N ARG A 13 -11.46 28.71 10.41
CA ARG A 13 -12.06 29.90 11.02
C ARG A 13 -12.01 29.87 12.54
N GLU A 14 -12.19 28.71 13.16
CA GLU A 14 -12.20 28.57 14.64
C GLU A 14 -10.78 28.45 15.21
N PHE A 15 -9.86 27.78 14.51
CA PHE A 15 -8.57 27.37 15.05
C PHE A 15 -7.34 27.91 14.31
N GLY A 16 -7.50 28.57 13.16
CA GLY A 16 -6.39 28.99 12.30
C GLY A 16 -5.76 30.35 12.62
N GLY A 17 -6.27 31.09 13.60
CA GLY A 17 -5.72 32.39 14.01
C GLY A 17 -4.51 32.27 14.94
N ASP A 18 -3.65 33.29 14.93
CA ASP A 18 -2.39 33.31 15.69
C ASP A 18 -2.59 33.19 17.21
N ASP A 19 -3.70 33.73 17.74
CA ASP A 19 -4.08 33.65 19.16
C ASP A 19 -4.97 32.44 19.50
N SER A 20 -5.10 31.46 18.58
CA SER A 20 -5.94 30.30 18.82
C SER A 20 -5.35 29.36 19.87
N ARG A 21 -6.23 28.68 20.63
CA ARG A 21 -5.85 27.56 21.50
C ARG A 21 -5.32 26.34 20.74
N GLY A 22 -5.41 26.33 19.41
CA GLY A 22 -5.08 25.19 18.56
C GLY A 22 -6.15 24.09 18.60
N LEU A 23 -5.94 23.07 17.77
CA LEU A 23 -6.82 21.91 17.64
C LEU A 23 -6.43 20.83 18.66
N TYR A 24 -7.35 20.50 19.59
CA TYR A 24 -7.15 19.38 20.53
C TYR A 24 -7.84 18.11 20.03
N GLU A 25 -7.54 16.98 20.68
CA GLU A 25 -8.19 15.70 20.39
C GLU A 25 -9.72 15.82 20.53
N GLY A 26 -10.46 15.30 19.54
CA GLY A 26 -11.92 15.38 19.50
C GLY A 26 -12.50 16.64 18.86
N ASP A 27 -11.72 17.72 18.70
CA ASP A 27 -12.25 18.95 18.06
C ASP A 27 -12.60 18.73 16.59
N PHE A 28 -11.79 17.93 15.87
CA PHE A 28 -12.08 17.60 14.48
C PHE A 28 -13.39 16.82 14.37
N GLU A 29 -13.56 15.77 15.17
CA GLU A 29 -14.79 14.96 15.17
C GLU A 29 -16.02 15.82 15.50
N ARG A 30 -15.94 16.63 16.56
CA ARG A 30 -17.02 17.56 16.95
C ARG A 30 -17.37 18.53 15.82
N MET A 31 -16.36 19.14 15.21
CA MET A 31 -16.57 20.10 14.12
C MET A 31 -17.19 19.42 12.90
N ALA A 32 -16.71 18.23 12.54
CA ALA A 32 -17.24 17.45 11.44
C ALA A 32 -18.74 17.16 11.66
N GLU A 33 -19.13 16.67 12.85
CA GLU A 33 -20.53 16.41 13.21
C GLU A 33 -21.38 17.69 13.19
N GLN A 34 -20.85 18.81 13.70
CA GLN A 34 -21.55 20.11 13.69
C GLN A 34 -21.81 20.61 12.26
N VAL A 35 -20.82 20.51 11.38
CA VAL A 35 -20.94 20.99 9.98
C VAL A 35 -21.80 20.06 9.14
N CYS A 36 -21.64 18.74 9.26
CA CYS A 36 -22.38 17.79 8.44
C CYS A 36 -23.79 17.53 8.98
N GLY A 37 -24.00 17.65 10.29
CA GLY A 37 -25.25 17.30 10.99
C GLY A 37 -25.51 15.80 11.09
N LEU A 38 -24.50 14.96 10.84
CA LEU A 38 -24.57 13.51 10.95
C LEU A 38 -23.93 13.05 12.26
N ASP A 39 -24.39 11.94 12.80
CA ASP A 39 -23.67 11.21 13.86
C ASP A 39 -22.51 10.44 13.22
N LEU A 40 -21.29 10.87 13.49
CA LEU A 40 -20.06 10.30 12.93
C LEU A 40 -19.26 9.51 13.98
N LYS A 41 -19.77 9.33 15.19
CA LYS A 41 -19.05 8.66 16.28
C LYS A 41 -18.58 7.26 15.90
N ALA A 42 -19.46 6.46 15.30
CA ALA A 42 -19.11 5.10 14.89
C ALA A 42 -18.03 5.10 13.78
N PHE A 43 -18.15 6.03 12.83
CA PHE A 43 -17.16 6.22 11.78
C PHE A 43 -15.80 6.59 12.38
N PHE A 44 -15.71 7.61 13.23
CA PHE A 44 -14.45 8.01 13.84
C PHE A 44 -13.89 6.97 14.80
N HIS A 45 -14.73 6.26 15.55
CA HIS A 45 -14.27 5.18 16.41
C HIS A 45 -13.61 4.08 15.58
N GLN A 46 -14.26 3.60 14.52
CA GLN A 46 -13.68 2.58 13.65
C GLN A 46 -12.36 3.06 13.03
N ASN A 47 -12.34 4.26 12.45
CA ASN A 47 -11.20 4.71 11.65
C ASN A 47 -10.03 5.30 12.46
N LEU A 48 -10.27 5.77 13.69
CA LEU A 48 -9.22 6.40 14.52
C LEU A 48 -8.81 5.54 15.72
N ARG A 49 -9.70 4.66 16.20
CA ARG A 49 -9.53 3.94 17.47
C ARG A 49 -9.47 2.42 17.29
N THR A 50 -9.48 1.93 16.05
CA THR A 50 -9.28 0.50 15.74
C THR A 50 -8.26 0.32 14.62
N THR A 51 -7.83 -0.93 14.41
CA THR A 51 -6.93 -1.32 13.31
C THR A 51 -7.69 -1.98 12.15
N VAL A 52 -9.01 -1.79 12.09
CA VAL A 52 -9.85 -2.33 11.01
C VAL A 52 -9.77 -1.39 9.83
N ASP A 53 -9.37 -1.91 8.68
CA ASP A 53 -9.29 -1.11 7.46
C ASP A 53 -10.66 -0.47 7.13
N PRO A 54 -10.68 0.80 6.68
CA PRO A 54 -11.90 1.42 6.20
C PRO A 54 -12.45 0.62 5.00
N PRO A 55 -13.78 0.46 4.85
CA PRO A 55 -14.38 -0.30 3.76
C PRO A 55 -14.36 0.49 2.43
N LEU A 56 -13.18 0.93 1.99
CA LEU A 56 -12.98 1.85 0.88
C LEU A 56 -13.62 1.36 -0.42
N GLY A 57 -13.54 0.05 -0.71
CA GLY A 57 -14.17 -0.52 -1.90
C GLY A 57 -15.69 -0.32 -1.91
N ILE A 58 -16.35 -0.49 -0.76
CA ILE A 58 -17.81 -0.26 -0.62
C ILE A 58 -18.13 1.22 -0.76
N LEU A 59 -17.35 2.09 -0.11
CA LEU A 59 -17.54 3.54 -0.17
C LEU A 59 -17.36 4.07 -1.60
N LEU A 60 -16.31 3.65 -2.30
CA LEU A 60 -16.05 4.03 -3.69
C LEU A 60 -17.09 3.50 -4.67
N ALA A 61 -17.60 2.28 -4.45
CA ALA A 61 -18.65 1.69 -5.29
C ALA A 61 -19.94 2.52 -5.28
N GLN A 62 -20.24 3.23 -4.18
CA GLN A 62 -21.38 4.16 -4.12
C GLN A 62 -21.23 5.34 -5.10
N PHE A 63 -20.01 5.63 -5.56
CA PHE A 63 -19.70 6.65 -6.56
C PHE A 63 -19.38 6.02 -7.92
N GLY A 64 -19.69 4.74 -8.14
CA GLY A 64 -19.38 4.06 -9.40
C GLY A 64 -17.87 4.03 -9.67
N VAL A 65 -17.06 3.92 -8.62
CA VAL A 65 -15.61 3.76 -8.68
C VAL A 65 -15.24 2.38 -8.14
N LEU A 66 -14.48 1.63 -8.92
CA LEU A 66 -13.99 0.30 -8.58
C LEU A 66 -12.58 0.41 -7.99
N LEU A 67 -12.39 -0.18 -6.81
CA LEU A 67 -11.08 -0.40 -6.21
C LEU A 67 -10.55 -1.77 -6.61
N HIS A 68 -9.40 -1.79 -7.28
CA HIS A 68 -8.74 -3.02 -7.70
C HIS A 68 -7.46 -3.24 -6.90
N MET A 69 -7.31 -4.42 -6.29
CA MET A 69 -6.10 -4.82 -5.57
C MET A 69 -5.25 -5.78 -6.41
N ARG A 70 -3.96 -5.50 -6.49
CA ARG A 70 -2.95 -6.30 -7.20
C ARG A 70 -1.65 -6.37 -6.40
N GLY A 71 -0.81 -7.33 -6.76
CA GLY A 71 0.54 -7.38 -6.23
C GLY A 71 1.40 -6.26 -6.80
N ARG A 72 2.32 -5.76 -5.97
CA ARG A 72 3.41 -4.87 -6.37
C ARG A 72 4.33 -5.56 -7.39
N GLU A 73 4.62 -4.88 -8.50
CA GLU A 73 5.46 -5.42 -9.57
C GLU A 73 6.95 -5.10 -9.39
N SER A 74 7.28 -4.03 -8.66
CA SER A 74 8.64 -3.64 -8.28
C SER A 74 8.64 -2.75 -7.04
N GLU A 75 9.80 -2.54 -6.42
CA GLU A 75 9.93 -1.56 -5.33
C GLU A 75 9.44 -0.15 -5.73
N SER A 76 9.66 0.26 -6.98
CA SER A 76 9.25 1.56 -7.53
C SER A 76 7.77 1.65 -7.95
N ASP A 77 7.01 0.56 -7.86
CA ASP A 77 5.59 0.53 -8.24
C ASP A 77 4.74 1.20 -7.15
N ALA A 78 4.39 2.47 -7.37
CA ALA A 78 3.56 3.24 -6.44
C ALA A 78 2.06 2.91 -6.52
N GLY A 79 1.63 2.01 -7.40
CA GLY A 79 0.21 1.78 -7.68
C GLY A 79 -0.39 2.79 -8.64
N GLY A 80 -1.70 3.02 -8.52
CA GLY A 80 -2.46 3.99 -9.33
C GLY A 80 -2.81 3.53 -10.75
N VAL A 81 -2.10 2.53 -11.28
CA VAL A 81 -2.36 1.92 -12.59
C VAL A 81 -2.56 0.41 -12.47
N SER A 82 -3.17 -0.20 -13.49
CA SER A 82 -3.47 -1.64 -13.54
C SER A 82 -2.24 -2.56 -13.54
N GLY A 83 -1.05 -2.00 -13.76
CA GLY A 83 0.20 -2.75 -13.86
C GLY A 83 0.36 -3.47 -15.19
N ARG A 84 1.52 -4.10 -15.40
CA ARG A 84 1.86 -4.78 -16.66
C ARG A 84 1.45 -6.25 -16.65
N ARG A 85 1.32 -6.86 -15.47
CA ARG A 85 1.05 -8.29 -15.32
C ARG A 85 -0.41 -8.66 -15.57
N GLN A 86 -1.34 -7.70 -15.61
CA GLN A 86 -2.77 -7.95 -15.88
C GLN A 86 -3.35 -9.09 -15.02
N GLY A 87 -3.01 -9.11 -13.73
CA GLY A 87 -3.46 -10.14 -12.79
C GLY A 87 -2.69 -11.47 -12.81
N LYS A 88 -1.67 -11.62 -13.66
CA LYS A 88 -0.82 -12.82 -13.66
C LYS A 88 -0.06 -12.97 -12.31
N PRO A 89 -0.09 -14.17 -11.69
CA PRO A 89 0.58 -14.43 -10.42
C PRO A 89 2.08 -14.08 -10.46
N ARG A 90 2.57 -13.43 -9.40
CA ARG A 90 3.98 -13.06 -9.23
C ARG A 90 4.52 -13.71 -7.96
N ALA A 91 5.72 -14.28 -8.06
CA ALA A 91 6.44 -14.73 -6.88
C ALA A 91 6.87 -13.54 -6.01
N TRP A 92 6.92 -13.77 -4.71
CA TRP A 92 7.31 -12.77 -3.74
C TRP A 92 8.26 -13.39 -2.74
N LEU A 93 9.26 -12.61 -2.32
CA LEU A 93 10.29 -13.03 -1.39
C LEU A 93 10.21 -12.32 -0.04
N GLY A 94 9.38 -11.28 0.11
CA GLY A 94 9.21 -10.59 1.39
C GLY A 94 10.46 -9.87 1.89
N MET A 95 11.31 -9.37 0.99
CA MET A 95 12.47 -8.56 1.36
C MET A 95 12.66 -7.40 0.39
N LYS A 96 13.29 -6.34 0.89
CA LYS A 96 13.78 -5.22 0.09
C LYS A 96 15.28 -5.18 0.11
N ILE A 97 15.86 -4.91 -1.05
CA ILE A 97 17.31 -4.80 -1.22
C ILE A 97 17.69 -3.42 -1.73
N LYS A 98 18.93 -3.01 -1.45
CA LYS A 98 19.54 -1.79 -2.00
C LYS A 98 20.99 -2.04 -2.34
N ASN A 99 21.52 -1.28 -3.30
CA ASN A 99 22.97 -1.16 -3.45
C ASN A 99 23.50 -0.24 -2.35
N MET A 100 24.46 -0.73 -1.56
CA MET A 100 25.20 0.04 -0.57
C MET A 100 26.67 -0.27 -0.76
N ASP A 101 27.45 0.75 -1.15
CA ASP A 101 28.89 0.63 -1.39
C ASP A 101 29.27 -0.49 -2.37
N GLY A 102 28.48 -0.65 -3.44
CA GLY A 102 28.70 -1.67 -4.45
C GLY A 102 28.20 -3.07 -4.07
N ARG A 103 27.59 -3.25 -2.89
CA ARG A 103 27.05 -4.52 -2.40
C ARG A 103 25.53 -4.49 -2.37
N THR A 104 24.90 -5.60 -2.76
CA THR A 104 23.44 -5.75 -2.65
C THR A 104 23.08 -6.13 -1.21
N LYS A 105 22.54 -5.20 -0.45
CA LYS A 105 22.18 -5.39 0.97
C LYS A 105 20.68 -5.56 1.14
N VAL A 106 20.29 -6.54 1.96
CA VAL A 106 18.92 -6.66 2.47
C VAL A 106 18.70 -5.54 3.48
N THR A 107 17.69 -4.70 3.26
CA THR A 107 17.42 -3.52 4.09
C THR A 107 16.15 -3.65 4.91
N GLN A 108 15.16 -4.39 4.40
CA GLN A 108 13.90 -4.63 5.10
C GLN A 108 13.41 -6.05 4.81
N LEU A 109 12.73 -6.63 5.79
CA LEU A 109 12.04 -7.91 5.69
C LEU A 109 10.58 -7.68 6.08
N ILE A 110 9.69 -8.34 5.36
CA ILE A 110 8.27 -8.37 5.69
C ILE A 110 8.02 -9.56 6.61
N ASP A 111 7.32 -9.29 7.72
CA ASP A 111 6.95 -10.32 8.69
C ASP A 111 6.06 -11.40 8.04
N GLY A 112 6.31 -12.65 8.37
CA GLY A 112 5.72 -13.83 7.72
C GLY A 112 6.19 -14.05 6.27
N GLY A 113 7.10 -13.23 5.74
CA GLY A 113 7.56 -13.31 4.35
C GLY A 113 8.59 -14.45 4.12
N PRO A 114 8.75 -14.92 2.87
CA PRO A 114 9.67 -16.02 2.54
C PRO A 114 11.12 -15.84 3.01
N ALA A 115 11.67 -14.64 2.85
CA ALA A 115 13.03 -14.35 3.28
C ALA A 115 13.18 -14.41 4.80
N GLN A 116 12.21 -13.88 5.56
CA GLN A 116 12.21 -13.94 7.01
C GLN A 116 12.09 -15.39 7.51
N ILE A 117 11.16 -16.17 6.93
CA ILE A 117 10.98 -17.58 7.27
C ILE A 117 12.25 -18.39 6.99
N ALA A 118 12.98 -18.06 5.92
CA ALA A 118 14.24 -18.70 5.57
C ALA A 118 15.43 -18.26 6.47
N GLY A 119 15.22 -17.31 7.38
CA GLY A 119 16.25 -16.83 8.31
C GLY A 119 17.17 -15.74 7.75
N ILE A 120 16.78 -15.09 6.66
CA ILE A 120 17.46 -13.88 6.15
C ILE A 120 17.16 -12.71 7.10
N THR A 121 18.18 -11.88 7.33
CA THR A 121 18.14 -10.74 8.24
C THR A 121 18.53 -9.46 7.49
N ALA A 122 18.02 -8.31 7.95
CA ALA A 122 18.49 -7.02 7.46
C ALA A 122 20.00 -6.86 7.74
N GLY A 123 20.74 -6.32 6.78
CA GLY A 123 22.20 -6.21 6.82
C GLY A 123 22.93 -7.34 6.08
N ASP A 124 22.26 -8.46 5.81
CA ASP A 124 22.80 -9.51 4.96
C ASP A 124 23.13 -8.96 3.58
N GLU A 125 24.25 -9.41 3.01
CA GLU A 125 24.62 -9.13 1.63
C GLU A 125 24.13 -10.25 0.74
N LEU A 126 23.17 -9.95 -0.13
CA LEU A 126 22.62 -10.89 -1.09
C LEU A 126 23.58 -11.02 -2.28
N VAL A 127 24.06 -12.23 -2.52
CA VAL A 127 25.06 -12.51 -3.56
C VAL A 127 24.41 -13.12 -4.80
N ALA A 128 23.58 -14.15 -4.59
CA ALA A 128 22.94 -14.86 -5.68
C ALA A 128 21.55 -15.37 -5.30
N LEU A 129 20.68 -15.44 -6.30
CA LEU A 129 19.33 -15.97 -6.22
C LEU A 129 19.13 -16.94 -7.40
N ASP A 130 18.78 -18.17 -7.07
CA ASP A 130 18.52 -19.27 -8.01
C ASP A 130 19.62 -19.45 -9.08
N GLY A 131 20.87 -19.46 -8.62
CA GLY A 131 22.05 -19.63 -9.48
C GLY A 131 22.47 -18.38 -10.28
N HIS A 132 21.79 -17.24 -10.09
CA HIS A 132 22.11 -16.00 -10.81
C HIS A 132 22.59 -14.89 -9.84
N PRO A 133 23.53 -14.02 -10.24
CA PRO A 133 23.97 -12.90 -9.42
C PRO A 133 22.82 -11.96 -9.08
N ALA A 134 22.66 -11.63 -7.81
CA ALA A 134 21.60 -10.75 -7.33
C ALA A 134 22.12 -9.32 -7.19
N THR A 135 21.78 -8.46 -8.15
CA THR A 135 22.06 -7.02 -8.09
C THR A 135 20.79 -6.25 -7.75
N ALA A 136 20.93 -5.07 -7.14
CA ALA A 136 19.78 -4.19 -6.87
C ALA A 136 18.95 -3.92 -8.14
N ASP A 137 19.61 -3.66 -9.27
CA ASP A 137 18.94 -3.36 -10.54
C ASP A 137 18.29 -4.60 -11.21
N GLY A 138 18.88 -5.79 -11.00
CA GLY A 138 18.44 -7.02 -11.65
C GLY A 138 17.46 -7.86 -10.83
N PHE A 139 17.27 -7.55 -9.56
CA PHE A 139 16.54 -8.40 -8.62
C PHE A 139 15.09 -8.64 -9.00
N GLU A 140 14.35 -7.61 -9.41
CA GLU A 140 12.94 -7.77 -9.78
C GLU A 140 12.77 -8.70 -10.98
N ALA A 141 13.70 -8.64 -11.94
CA ALA A 141 13.73 -9.52 -13.10
C ALA A 141 14.08 -10.98 -12.73
N LEU A 142 14.88 -11.18 -11.68
CA LEU A 142 15.13 -12.52 -11.12
C LEU A 142 13.87 -13.06 -10.45
N VAL A 143 13.24 -12.26 -9.59
CA VAL A 143 11.99 -12.63 -8.90
C VAL A 143 10.88 -12.96 -9.90
N ASP A 144 10.79 -12.23 -11.01
CA ASP A 144 9.79 -12.46 -12.05
C ASP A 144 9.91 -13.83 -12.76
N ARG A 145 11.09 -14.44 -12.74
CA ARG A 145 11.33 -15.77 -13.32
C ARG A 145 11.00 -16.90 -12.35
N LEU A 146 10.88 -16.59 -11.06
CA LEU A 146 10.61 -17.61 -10.05
C LEU A 146 9.14 -18.07 -10.13
N PRO A 147 8.89 -19.38 -9.94
CA PRO A 147 7.53 -19.88 -9.76
C PRO A 147 6.94 -19.37 -8.44
N VAL A 148 5.62 -19.21 -8.41
CA VAL A 148 4.86 -19.04 -7.16
C VAL A 148 4.82 -20.38 -6.41
N ASP A 149 4.91 -20.33 -5.08
CA ASP A 149 4.91 -21.50 -4.17
C ASP A 149 6.03 -22.52 -4.41
N GLY A 150 7.06 -22.12 -5.16
CA GLY A 150 8.22 -22.93 -5.49
C GLY A 150 9.39 -22.72 -4.53
N LYS A 151 10.49 -23.42 -4.79
CA LYS A 151 11.74 -23.27 -4.05
C LYS A 151 12.76 -22.51 -4.90
N CYS A 152 13.54 -21.64 -4.27
CA CYS A 152 14.72 -21.04 -4.89
C CYS A 152 15.90 -21.06 -3.92
N SER A 153 17.10 -21.23 -4.47
CA SER A 153 18.33 -21.11 -3.69
C SER A 153 18.69 -19.63 -3.51
N CYS A 154 19.22 -19.27 -2.34
CA CYS A 154 19.66 -17.92 -2.04
C CYS A 154 21.00 -17.99 -1.31
N TYR A 155 21.94 -17.15 -1.71
CA TYR A 155 23.27 -17.09 -1.14
C TYR A 155 23.51 -15.70 -0.59
N ILE A 156 23.87 -15.64 0.70
CA ILE A 156 24.12 -14.39 1.42
C ILE A 156 25.48 -14.41 2.10
N PHE A 157 26.07 -13.24 2.31
CA PHE A 157 27.12 -13.05 3.31
C PHE A 157 26.53 -12.45 4.59
N ARG A 158 26.82 -13.11 5.72
CA ARG A 158 26.60 -12.60 7.07
C ARG A 158 27.92 -12.75 7.83
N ASP A 159 28.40 -11.66 8.43
CA ASP A 159 29.67 -11.66 9.18
C ASP A 159 30.85 -12.29 8.40
N GLN A 160 30.94 -11.97 7.10
CA GLN A 160 31.95 -12.49 6.16
C GLN A 160 31.87 -14.01 5.90
N GLN A 161 30.78 -14.67 6.31
CA GLN A 161 30.52 -16.07 6.02
C GLN A 161 29.44 -16.21 4.95
N LEU A 162 29.73 -17.04 3.94
CA LEU A 162 28.76 -17.37 2.91
C LEU A 162 27.76 -18.40 3.46
N MET A 163 26.48 -18.07 3.44
CA MET A 163 25.40 -18.96 3.83
C MET A 163 24.57 -19.33 2.61
N SER A 164 24.12 -20.58 2.56
CA SER A 164 23.19 -21.07 1.53
C SER A 164 21.83 -21.34 2.17
N MET A 165 20.82 -20.61 1.71
CA MET A 165 19.45 -20.66 2.18
C MET A 165 18.53 -21.18 1.08
N THR A 166 17.47 -21.88 1.46
CA THR A 166 16.39 -22.26 0.54
C THR A 166 15.15 -21.48 0.92
N LEU A 167 14.68 -20.61 0.02
CA LEU A 167 13.41 -19.91 0.21
C LEU A 167 12.31 -20.71 -0.44
N ARG A 168 11.12 -20.66 0.15
CA ARG A 168 9.88 -21.04 -0.51
C ARG A 168 9.15 -19.77 -0.90
N THR A 169 9.12 -19.46 -2.19
CA THR A 169 8.42 -18.28 -2.71
C THR A 169 6.94 -18.34 -2.34
N MET A 170 6.30 -17.19 -2.22
CA MET A 170 4.85 -17.08 -2.02
C MET A 170 4.24 -16.23 -3.12
N LEU A 171 2.91 -16.27 -3.24
CA LEU A 171 2.20 -15.31 -4.08
C LEU A 171 2.39 -13.89 -3.52
N ALA A 172 2.68 -12.93 -4.40
CA ALA A 172 2.76 -11.53 -4.01
C ALA A 172 1.47 -11.05 -3.32
N PRO A 173 1.55 -10.41 -2.15
CA PRO A 173 0.39 -9.88 -1.45
C PRO A 173 -0.29 -8.82 -2.32
N ARG A 174 -1.62 -8.75 -2.27
CA ARG A 174 -2.40 -7.76 -3.01
C ARG A 174 -2.44 -6.46 -2.21
N ASP A 175 -1.31 -5.76 -2.16
CA ASP A 175 -1.05 -4.59 -1.33
C ASP A 175 -0.98 -3.27 -2.12
N THR A 176 -1.16 -3.34 -3.44
CA THR A 176 -1.06 -2.21 -4.35
C THR A 176 -2.38 -2.05 -5.09
N CYS A 177 -2.89 -0.82 -5.19
CA CYS A 177 -4.21 -0.57 -5.75
C CYS A 177 -4.21 0.34 -6.97
N TYR A 178 -5.27 0.25 -7.76
CA TYR A 178 -5.64 1.25 -8.74
C TYR A 178 -7.16 1.41 -8.77
N LEU A 179 -7.62 2.54 -9.29
CA LEU A 179 -9.03 2.88 -9.39
C LEU A 179 -9.47 2.86 -10.86
N SER A 180 -10.71 2.48 -11.11
CA SER A 180 -11.35 2.66 -12.42
C SER A 180 -12.80 3.10 -12.24
N LEU A 181 -13.36 3.76 -13.24
CA LEU A 181 -14.80 3.99 -13.27
C LEU A 181 -15.52 2.66 -13.57
N ASP A 182 -16.66 2.44 -12.92
CA ASP A 182 -17.55 1.35 -13.23
C ASP A 182 -18.40 1.72 -14.46
N PRO A 183 -18.25 1.02 -15.60
CA PRO A 183 -19.04 1.29 -16.80
C PRO A 183 -20.51 0.90 -16.66
N GLN A 184 -20.86 0.11 -15.63
CA GLN A 184 -22.23 -0.32 -15.32
C GLN A 184 -22.81 0.42 -14.11
N ALA A 185 -22.19 1.52 -13.67
CA ALA A 185 -22.68 2.31 -12.55
C ALA A 185 -24.10 2.83 -12.82
N GLY A 186 -24.98 2.68 -11.82
CA GLY A 186 -26.32 3.28 -11.85
C GLY A 186 -26.27 4.82 -11.87
N ALA A 187 -27.33 5.44 -12.38
CA ALA A 187 -27.41 6.90 -12.56
C ALA A 187 -27.11 7.69 -11.27
N ASP A 188 -27.62 7.24 -10.11
CA ASP A 188 -27.38 7.90 -8.83
C ASP A 188 -25.90 7.90 -8.41
N ALA A 189 -25.18 6.82 -8.73
CA ALA A 189 -23.76 6.71 -8.42
C ALA A 189 -22.93 7.65 -9.30
N VAL A 190 -23.31 7.76 -10.58
CA VAL A 190 -22.71 8.72 -11.52
C VAL A 190 -22.94 10.16 -11.05
N VAL A 191 -24.17 10.52 -10.67
CA VAL A 191 -24.48 11.86 -10.15
C VAL A 191 -23.65 12.20 -8.91
N ARG A 192 -23.53 11.26 -7.96
CA ARG A 192 -22.68 11.44 -6.77
C ARG A 192 -21.22 11.65 -7.15
N ARG A 193 -20.70 10.87 -8.10
CA ARG A 193 -19.33 10.99 -8.61
C ARG A 193 -19.08 12.35 -9.24
N ASP A 194 -19.97 12.80 -10.11
CA ASP A 194 -19.81 14.08 -10.81
C ASP A 194 -19.87 15.25 -9.82
N CYS A 195 -20.68 15.14 -8.77
CA CYS A 195 -20.72 16.10 -7.67
C CYS A 195 -19.43 16.10 -6.82
N TRP A 196 -18.71 14.97 -6.75
CA TRP A 196 -17.48 14.82 -5.97
C TRP A 196 -16.23 15.20 -6.77
N LEU A 197 -16.04 14.62 -7.96
CA LEU A 197 -14.84 14.76 -8.78
C LEU A 197 -14.94 15.92 -9.80
N GLY A 198 -16.15 16.46 -10.01
CA GLY A 198 -16.45 17.40 -11.09
C GLY A 198 -16.76 16.68 -12.42
N SER A 199 -17.47 17.35 -13.32
CA SER A 199 -18.00 16.78 -14.58
C SER A 199 -16.97 16.40 -15.64
N ASN A 200 -15.66 16.53 -15.34
CA ASN A 200 -14.55 16.23 -16.27
C ASN A 200 -13.74 14.98 -15.85
N ALA A 201 -14.27 14.16 -14.93
CA ALA A 201 -13.61 12.97 -14.40
C ALA A 201 -13.89 11.71 -15.23
#